data_AF-A0A7S8A6I5-F1
#
_entry.id   AF-A0A7S8A6I5-F1
#
_cell.length_a   1.000
_cell.length_b   1.000
_cell.length_c   1.000
_cell.angle_alpha   90.00
_cell.angle_beta   90.00
_cell.angle_gamma   90.00
#
_symmetry.space_group_name_H-M   'P 1'
#
loop_
_entity.id
_entity.type
_entity.pdbx_description
1 polymer ?
#
loop_
_entity_poly.entity_id
_entity_poly.type
_entity_poly.pdbx_seq_one_letter_code
_entity_poly.pdbx_strand_id
1 'polypeptide(L)'
;MSRRFLMTAIGAACLLTGCATAPLKPNCAIAWDGLGRNPNLPYTARRVTSSPIAYEHNKERETVLLALRPHSEAWWAVHDEIEAENDRRLSRKLVICHGCLTPSDSTGSVSKQQSTK
;
A
#
# COMPACT_ATOMS: atom_id res chain seq x y z
N MET A 1 -1.10 39.62 -27.16
CA MET A 1 -2.07 39.22 -26.12
C MET A 1 -1.63 38.01 -25.28
N SER A 2 -0.72 37.15 -25.75
CA SER A 2 -0.35 35.88 -25.08
C SER A 2 0.40 36.01 -23.73
N ARG A 3 1.27 37.03 -23.57
CA ARG A 3 2.04 37.23 -22.32
C ARG A 3 1.19 37.62 -21.09
N ARG A 4 0.07 38.32 -21.29
CA ARG A 4 -0.82 38.73 -20.19
C ARG A 4 -1.64 37.54 -19.67
N PHE A 5 -2.08 36.66 -20.58
CA PHE A 5 -2.76 35.41 -20.24
C PHE A 5 -1.84 34.42 -19.49
N LEU A 6 -0.57 34.35 -19.88
CA LEU A 6 0.42 33.50 -19.20
C LEU A 6 0.62 33.93 -17.74
N MET A 7 0.74 35.24 -17.48
CA MET A 7 0.95 35.77 -16.12
C MET A 7 -0.30 35.61 -15.24
N THR A 8 -1.50 35.77 -15.80
CA THR A 8 -2.75 35.50 -15.06
C THR A 8 -2.94 34.02 -14.74
N ALA A 9 -2.54 33.11 -15.64
CA ALA A 9 -2.62 31.67 -15.40
C ALA A 9 -1.65 31.22 -14.30
N ILE A 10 -0.42 31.76 -14.27
CA ILE A 10 0.56 31.46 -13.23
C ILE A 10 0.11 32.00 -11.87
N GLY A 11 -0.44 33.22 -11.82
CA GLY A 11 -0.98 33.79 -10.58
C GLY A 11 -2.17 33.00 -10.02
N ALA A 12 -3.06 32.50 -10.89
CA ALA A 12 -4.17 31.63 -10.48
C ALA A 12 -3.69 30.28 -9.94
N ALA A 13 -2.62 29.71 -10.53
CA ALA A 13 -2.03 28.45 -10.06
C ALA A 13 -1.40 28.58 -8.66
N CYS A 14 -0.72 29.69 -8.37
CA CYS A 14 -0.11 29.92 -7.06
C CYS A 14 -1.12 30.17 -5.94
N LEU A 15 -2.30 30.72 -6.24
CA LEU A 15 -3.38 30.91 -5.26
C LEU A 15 -4.11 29.61 -4.90
N LEU A 16 -4.07 28.60 -5.77
CA LEU A 16 -4.71 27.30 -5.54
C LEU A 16 -3.83 26.29 -4.80
N THR A 17 -2.53 26.55 -4.64
CA THR A 17 -1.58 25.69 -3.92
C THR A 17 -1.59 25.85 -2.39
N GLY A 18 -2.58 26.56 -1.84
CA GLY A 18 -2.72 26.79 -0.39
C GLY A 18 -3.70 25.84 0.30
N CYS A 19 -3.46 24.52 0.31
CA CYS A 19 -4.26 23.55 1.10
C CYS A 19 -3.43 22.35 1.57
N ALA A 20 -2.28 22.59 2.22
CA ALA A 20 -1.51 21.51 2.87
C ALA A 20 -1.01 21.86 4.27
N THR A 21 -1.67 22.80 4.98
CA THR A 21 -1.49 22.94 6.42
C THR A 21 -2.38 21.91 7.13
N ALA A 22 -2.10 20.62 6.91
CA ALA A 22 -2.49 19.64 7.91
C ALA A 22 -1.66 19.95 9.15
N PRO A 23 -2.25 20.09 10.36
CA PRO A 23 -1.44 20.21 11.56
C PRO A 23 -0.55 18.97 11.63
N LEU A 24 0.77 19.17 11.58
CA LEU A 24 1.73 18.11 11.88
C LEU A 24 1.48 17.70 13.33
N LYS A 25 0.72 16.63 13.52
CA LYS A 25 0.54 16.02 14.83
C LYS A 25 1.92 15.53 15.28
N PRO A 26 2.48 16.07 16.37
CA PRO A 26 3.85 15.73 16.76
C PRO A 26 3.92 14.25 17.14
N ASN A 27 4.87 13.53 16.53
CA ASN A 27 5.35 12.20 16.94
C ASN A 27 4.30 11.09 17.14
N CYS A 28 3.32 10.97 16.24
CA CYS A 28 2.70 9.66 16.05
C CYS A 28 3.68 8.84 15.19
N ALA A 29 4.42 7.92 15.83
CA ALA A 29 5.28 6.96 15.15
C ALA A 29 4.42 6.08 14.23
N ILE A 30 4.24 6.54 13.00
CA ILE A 30 3.62 5.80 11.92
C ILE A 30 4.55 4.65 11.60
N ALA A 31 4.07 3.43 11.88
CA ALA A 31 4.74 2.25 11.40
C ALA A 31 4.51 2.16 9.89
N TRP A 32 5.62 2.13 9.15
CA TRP A 32 5.64 1.99 7.70
C TRP A 32 5.16 0.60 7.23
N ASP A 33 4.83 -0.28 8.17
CA ASP A 33 4.19 -1.59 7.90
C ASP A 33 2.70 -1.47 7.59
N GLY A 34 2.11 -0.26 7.67
CA GLY A 34 0.70 -0.02 7.39
C GLY A 34 -0.26 -0.48 8.50
N LEU A 35 0.25 -1.00 9.62
CA LEU A 35 -0.54 -1.51 10.73
C LEU A 35 -0.68 -0.47 11.87
N GLY A 36 -0.08 0.71 11.73
CA GLY A 36 -0.21 1.82 12.68
C GLY A 36 0.34 1.54 14.09
N ARG A 37 1.04 0.42 14.29
CA ARG A 37 1.48 -0.03 15.61
C ARG A 37 2.86 0.53 15.95
N ASN A 38 2.97 1.26 17.05
CA ASN A 38 4.25 1.81 17.51
C ASN A 38 5.30 0.69 17.74
N PRO A 39 6.47 0.76 17.09
CA PRO A 39 7.50 -0.29 17.13
C PRO A 39 8.19 -0.46 18.50
N ASN A 40 7.95 0.46 19.44
CA ASN A 40 8.55 0.41 20.78
C ASN A 40 7.71 -0.36 21.81
N LEU A 41 6.53 -0.89 21.43
CA LEU A 41 5.74 -1.71 22.35
C LEU A 41 6.34 -3.12 22.47
N PRO A 42 6.33 -3.71 23.67
CA PRO A 42 6.71 -5.10 23.85
C PRO A 42 5.82 -5.98 22.95
N TYR A 43 6.48 -6.71 22.05
CA TYR A 43 5.86 -7.53 21.03
C TYR A 43 5.04 -8.65 21.69
N THR A 44 3.71 -8.50 21.75
CA THR A 44 2.81 -9.62 22.06
C THR A 44 2.73 -10.49 20.81
N ALA A 45 3.74 -11.36 20.66
CA ALA A 45 3.87 -12.28 19.55
C ALA A 45 2.66 -13.23 19.47
N ARG A 46 1.64 -12.89 18.67
CA ARG A 46 0.81 -13.95 18.10
C ARG A 46 1.71 -14.65 17.08
N ARG A 47 2.24 -15.82 17.44
CA ARG A 47 2.98 -16.68 16.50
C ARG A 47 2.07 -16.96 15.31
N VAL A 48 2.35 -16.29 14.20
CA VAL A 48 1.79 -16.63 12.91
C VAL A 48 2.54 -17.88 12.47
N THR A 49 1.86 -19.02 12.46
CA THR A 49 2.37 -20.21 11.76
C THR A 49 2.36 -19.85 10.28
N SER A 50 3.51 -19.45 9.75
CA SER A 50 3.67 -19.30 8.31
C SER A 50 3.43 -20.67 7.69
N SER A 51 2.32 -20.81 6.96
CA SER A 51 2.18 -21.93 6.03
C SER A 51 3.35 -21.81 5.05
N PRO A 52 4.14 -22.87 4.82
CA PRO A 52 5.11 -22.85 3.74
C PRO A 52 4.34 -22.50 2.47
N ILE A 53 4.59 -21.30 1.93
CA ILE A 53 4.10 -20.95 0.60
C ILE A 53 4.72 -22.01 -0.29
N ALA A 54 3.89 -22.91 -0.85
CA ALA A 54 4.41 -24.10 -1.49
C ALA A 54 5.27 -23.67 -2.68
N TYR A 55 6.58 -23.69 -2.46
CA TYR A 55 7.67 -23.32 -3.36
C TYR A 55 7.66 -24.16 -4.63
N GLU A 56 7.13 -25.38 -4.55
CA GLU A 56 7.08 -26.32 -5.67
C GLU A 56 6.16 -25.88 -6.83
N HIS A 57 5.19 -24.98 -6.63
CA HIS A 57 4.19 -24.70 -7.67
C HIS A 57 4.72 -23.90 -8.88
N ASN A 58 5.69 -23.02 -8.68
CA ASN A 58 6.24 -22.16 -9.74
C ASN A 58 7.67 -22.51 -10.14
N LYS A 59 8.20 -23.65 -9.65
CA LYS A 59 9.61 -24.02 -9.79
C LYS A 59 10.11 -24.02 -11.24
N GLU A 60 9.32 -24.55 -12.17
CA GLU A 60 9.65 -24.56 -13.60
C GLU A 60 9.65 -23.16 -14.23
N ARG A 61 8.76 -22.29 -13.78
CA ARG A 61 8.66 -20.91 -14.28
C ARG A 61 9.78 -20.05 -13.70
N GLU A 62 10.15 -20.30 -12.45
CA GLU A 62 11.29 -19.68 -11.78
C GLU A 62 12.62 -20.09 -12.44
N THR A 63 12.77 -21.34 -12.89
CA THR A 63 13.98 -21.73 -13.64
C THR A 63 14.07 -21.03 -15.00
N VAL A 64 12.94 -20.83 -15.69
CA VAL A 64 12.88 -20.00 -16.91
C VAL A 64 13.24 -18.56 -16.61
N LEU A 65 12.74 -18.00 -15.51
CA LEU A 65 13.02 -16.62 -15.10
C LEU A 65 14.52 -16.39 -14.81
N LEU A 66 15.22 -17.39 -14.25
CA LEU A 66 16.68 -17.37 -14.03
C LEU A 66 17.50 -17.40 -15.33
N ALA A 67 16.95 -18.01 -16.39
CA ALA A 67 17.61 -18.08 -17.70
C ALA A 67 17.44 -16.79 -18.52
N LEU A 68 16.49 -15.92 -18.15
CA LEU A 68 16.21 -14.67 -18.85
C LEU A 68 17.12 -13.54 -18.35
N ARG A 69 17.41 -12.57 -19.23
CA ARG A 69 18.15 -11.37 -18.84
C ARG A 69 17.31 -10.58 -17.81
N PRO A 70 17.87 -10.21 -16.64
CA PRO A 70 17.15 -9.46 -15.62
C PRO A 70 16.50 -8.19 -16.18
N HIS A 71 15.25 -7.94 -15.79
CA HIS A 71 14.45 -6.77 -16.20
C HIS A 71 14.20 -6.63 -17.70
N SER A 72 14.46 -7.66 -18.51
CA SER A 72 14.01 -7.69 -19.90
C SER A 72 12.49 -7.83 -19.99
N GLU A 73 11.90 -7.49 -21.14
CA GLU A 73 10.46 -7.65 -21.37
C GLU A 73 10.00 -9.10 -21.15
N ALA A 74 10.75 -10.07 -21.66
CA ALA A 74 10.47 -11.49 -21.44
C ALA A 74 10.57 -11.88 -19.96
N TRP A 75 11.51 -11.29 -19.22
CA TRP A 75 11.64 -11.53 -17.79
C TRP A 75 10.41 -11.02 -17.02
N TRP A 76 9.94 -9.80 -17.34
CA TRP A 76 8.73 -9.24 -16.73
C TRP A 76 7.49 -10.07 -17.06
N ALA A 77 7.34 -10.54 -18.30
CA ALA A 77 6.22 -11.40 -18.68
C ALA A 77 6.13 -12.68 -17.83
N VAL A 78 7.27 -13.35 -17.60
CA VAL A 78 7.31 -14.56 -16.77
C VAL A 78 7.09 -14.21 -15.29
N HIS A 79 7.68 -13.11 -14.82
CA HIS A 79 7.55 -12.61 -13.44
C HIS A 79 6.09 -12.31 -13.09
N ASP A 80 5.39 -11.57 -13.95
CA ASP A 80 4.00 -11.16 -13.71
C ASP A 80 3.06 -12.36 -13.65
N GLU A 81 3.30 -13.38 -14.46
CA GLU A 81 2.48 -14.59 -14.43
C GLU A 81 2.80 -15.46 -13.19
N ILE A 82 4.04 -15.46 -12.69
CA ILE A 82 4.38 -16.06 -11.38
C ILE A 82 3.65 -15.34 -10.24
N GLU A 83 3.69 -14.00 -10.23
CA GLU A 83 3.04 -13.19 -9.20
C GLU A 83 1.52 -13.33 -9.25
N ALA A 84 0.92 -13.32 -10.44
CA ALA A 84 -0.51 -13.51 -10.62
C ALA A 84 -1.00 -14.87 -10.06
N GLU A 85 -0.22 -15.95 -10.25
CA GLU A 85 -0.59 -17.25 -9.67
C GLU A 85 -0.35 -17.28 -8.15
N ASN A 86 0.70 -16.63 -7.67
CA ASN A 86 0.94 -16.46 -6.24
C ASN A 86 -0.23 -15.72 -5.58
N ASP A 87 -0.71 -14.62 -6.17
CA ASP A 87 -1.87 -13.87 -5.71
C ASP A 87 -3.16 -14.69 -5.73
N ARG A 88 -3.41 -15.49 -6.77
CA ARG A 88 -4.55 -16.42 -6.81
C ARG A 88 -4.49 -17.47 -5.70
N ARG A 89 -3.31 -17.91 -5.30
CA ARG A 89 -3.12 -18.85 -4.19
C ARG A 89 -3.27 -18.16 -2.84
N LEU A 90 -2.73 -16.96 -2.74
CA LEU A 90 -2.77 -16.13 -1.55
C LEU A 90 -4.22 -15.76 -1.24
N SER A 91 -4.95 -15.20 -2.19
CA SER A 91 -6.38 -14.88 -2.09
C SER A 91 -7.25 -16.05 -1.65
N ARG A 92 -6.94 -17.28 -2.09
CA ARG A 92 -7.64 -18.50 -1.64
C ARG A 92 -7.38 -18.85 -0.17
N LYS A 93 -6.22 -18.47 0.37
CA LYS A 93 -5.80 -18.78 1.75
C LYS A 93 -6.04 -17.64 2.73
N LEU A 94 -6.13 -16.40 2.25
CA LEU A 94 -6.29 -15.22 3.09
C LEU A 94 -7.71 -15.18 3.67
N VAL A 95 -7.78 -15.06 4.99
CA VAL A 95 -9.00 -14.78 5.73
C VAL A 95 -8.78 -13.48 6.51
N ILE A 96 -9.62 -12.47 6.25
CA ILE A 96 -9.60 -11.23 7.02
C ILE A 96 -10.37 -11.47 8.32
N CYS A 97 -9.69 -11.39 9.47
CA CYS A 97 -10.32 -11.53 10.77
C CYS A 97 -11.01 -10.23 11.21
N HIS A 98 -12.32 -10.12 11.00
CA HIS A 98 -13.09 -8.94 11.37
C HIS A 98 -13.11 -8.62 12.88
N GLY A 99 -12.92 -9.63 13.75
CA GLY A 99 -12.89 -9.46 15.21
C GLY A 99 -11.49 -9.32 15.82
N CYS A 100 -10.43 -9.45 15.02
CA CYS A 100 -9.05 -9.28 15.47
C CYS A 100 -8.58 -7.81 15.36
N LEU A 101 -9.36 -6.97 14.69
CA LEU A 101 -9.15 -5.54 14.61
C LEU A 101 -9.60 -4.91 15.93
N THR A 102 -8.67 -4.30 16.66
CA THR A 102 -9.01 -3.55 17.87
C THR A 102 -9.87 -2.35 17.48
N PRO A 103 -11.01 -2.08 18.14
CA PRO A 103 -11.90 -0.98 17.78
C PRO A 103 -11.29 0.42 17.95
N SER A 104 -10.03 0.54 18.39
CA SER A 104 -9.27 1.79 18.41
C SER A 104 -8.67 2.19 17.05
N ASP A 105 -8.90 1.39 15.99
CA ASP A 105 -8.49 1.71 14.63
C ASP A 105 -9.33 2.86 14.10
N SER A 106 -8.94 4.06 14.50
CA SER A 106 -9.20 5.31 13.78
C SER A 106 -8.37 5.33 12.49
N THR A 107 -8.45 4.26 11.69
CA THR A 107 -8.19 4.36 10.27
C THR A 107 -9.16 5.41 9.77
N GLY A 108 -8.63 6.58 9.39
CA GLY A 108 -9.39 7.77 9.05
C GLY A 108 -10.24 7.62 7.79
N SER A 109 -11.19 6.69 7.79
CA SER A 109 -12.42 6.87 7.03
C SER A 109 -13.06 8.11 7.61
N VAL A 110 -12.91 9.23 6.90
CA VAL A 110 -13.67 10.44 7.15
C VAL A 110 -15.13 10.10 6.89
N SER A 111 -15.78 9.53 7.90
CA SER A 111 -17.22 9.48 7.97
C SER A 111 -17.67 10.93 8.02
N LYS A 112 -18.08 11.47 6.86
CA LYS A 112 -18.80 12.73 6.77
C LYS A 112 -20.00 12.61 7.70
N GLN A 113 -19.87 13.13 8.92
CA GLN A 113 -21.03 13.34 9.77
C GLN A 113 -21.85 14.44 9.08
N GLN A 114 -22.94 13.99 8.47
CA GLN A 114 -23.93 14.86 7.87
C GLN A 114 -24.63 15.60 9.00
N SER A 115 -24.23 16.85 9.21
CA SER A 115 -24.95 17.80 10.06
C SER A 115 -26.27 18.16 9.36
N THR A 116 -27.36 17.60 9.86
CA THR A 116 -28.70 18.11 9.61
C THR A 116 -29.43 18.21 10.94
N LYS A 117 -29.34 19.40 11.54
CA LYS A 117 -30.45 20.33 11.82
C LYS A 117 -30.22 21.08 13.13
#